data_AF-A0A1Q4BYP7-F1
#
_entry.id   AF-A0A1Q4BYP7-F1
#
_cell.length_a   1.000
_cell.length_b   1.000
_cell.length_c   1.000
_cell.angle_alpha   90.00
_cell.angle_beta   90.00
_cell.angle_gamma   90.00
#
_symmetry.space_group_name_H-M   'P 1'
#
loop_
_entity.id
_entity.type
_entity.pdbx_description
1 polymer ?
#
loop_
_entity_poly.entity_id
_entity_poly.type
_entity_poly.pdbx_seq_one_letter_code
_entity_poly.pdbx_strand_id
1 'polypeptide(L)'
;MDISREDRRQLAERRRNAEQAEADAASDALYAQCVEEVKRELANDAGRFRICPYKACRRSRRCAGPQLLCHALYRRPLMSFALEQIVIDDLYWEVIEQELEAEAEAEAEAAAESGEGAP
;
A
#
# COMPACT_ATOMS: atom_id res chain seq x y z
N MET A 1 32.72 2.83 -30.95
CA MET A 1 32.65 4.03 -30.09
C MET A 1 32.69 3.52 -28.66
N ASP A 2 33.83 3.65 -27.99
CA ASP A 2 33.97 3.23 -26.60
C ASP A 2 33.33 4.26 -25.68
N ILE A 3 32.35 3.82 -24.89
CA ILE A 3 31.67 4.65 -23.89
C ILE A 3 32.72 5.06 -22.86
N SER A 4 32.86 6.37 -22.62
CA SER A 4 33.87 6.86 -21.69
C SER A 4 33.59 6.35 -20.27
N ARG A 5 34.62 6.34 -19.41
CA ARG A 5 34.45 5.98 -18.00
C ARG A 5 33.42 6.89 -17.30
N GLU A 6 33.36 8.15 -17.71
CA GLU A 6 32.41 9.13 -17.19
C GLU A 6 30.98 8.82 -17.65
N ASP A 7 30.78 8.50 -18.93
CA ASP A 7 29.45 8.10 -19.44
C ASP A 7 28.92 6.84 -18.76
N ARG A 8 29.80 5.86 -18.49
CA ARG A 8 29.43 4.65 -17.71
C ARG A 8 28.99 5.00 -16.29
N ARG A 9 29.66 5.96 -15.64
CA ARG A 9 29.30 6.42 -14.29
C ARG A 9 27.93 7.11 -14.30
N GLN A 10 27.70 8.00 -15.25
CA GLN A 10 26.44 8.73 -15.39
C GLN A 10 25.27 7.78 -15.70
N LEU A 11 25.48 6.78 -16.56
CA LEU A 11 24.46 5.76 -16.82
C LEU A 11 24.12 4.93 -15.57
N ALA A 12 25.13 4.53 -14.80
CA ALA A 12 24.92 3.80 -13.54
C ALA A 12 24.18 4.65 -12.49
N GLU A 13 24.50 5.94 -12.39
CA GLU A 13 23.81 6.86 -11.49
C GLU A 13 22.35 7.08 -11.90
N ARG A 14 22.09 7.33 -13.19
CA ARG A 14 20.72 7.47 -13.71
C ARG A 14 19.90 6.21 -13.46
N ARG A 15 20.51 5.03 -13.61
CA ARG A 15 19.86 3.75 -13.33
C ARG A 15 19.46 3.64 -11.86
N ARG A 16 20.39 3.91 -10.93
CA ARG A 16 20.07 3.90 -9.49
C ARG A 16 18.97 4.89 -9.12
N ASN A 17 19.00 6.08 -9.70
CA ASN A 17 17.97 7.08 -9.42
C ASN A 17 16.59 6.65 -9.97
N ALA A 18 16.56 5.97 -11.11
CA ALA A 18 15.31 5.41 -11.65
C ALA A 18 14.78 4.27 -10.76
N GLU A 19 15.66 3.34 -10.36
CA GLU A 19 15.31 2.24 -9.44
C GLU A 19 14.78 2.78 -8.10
N GLN A 20 15.41 3.81 -7.54
CA GLN A 20 14.92 4.46 -6.32
C GLN A 20 13.56 5.13 -6.53
N ALA A 21 13.37 5.87 -7.63
CA ALA A 21 12.11 6.54 -7.90
C ALA A 21 10.94 5.55 -8.09
N GLU A 22 11.22 4.38 -8.68
CA GLU A 22 10.24 3.30 -8.80
C GLU A 22 9.88 2.71 -7.43
N ALA A 23 10.88 2.49 -6.56
CA ALA A 23 10.66 2.02 -5.19
C ALA A 23 9.86 3.03 -4.36
N ASP A 24 10.20 4.32 -4.44
CA ASP A 24 9.48 5.40 -3.75
C ASP A 24 8.02 5.47 -4.23
N ALA A 25 7.79 5.37 -5.55
CA ALA A 25 6.44 5.39 -6.11
C ALA A 25 5.60 4.17 -5.68
N ALA A 26 6.22 2.99 -5.56
CA ALA A 26 5.56 1.80 -5.04
C ALA A 26 5.18 1.96 -3.56
N SER A 27 6.11 2.47 -2.74
CA SER A 27 5.90 2.79 -1.33
C SER A 27 4.76 3.80 -1.15
N ASP A 28 4.75 4.89 -1.92
CA ASP A 28 3.69 5.90 -1.89
C ASP A 28 2.32 5.31 -2.26
N ALA A 29 2.28 4.44 -3.28
CA ALA A 29 1.05 3.79 -3.70
C ALA A 29 0.50 2.84 -2.63
N LEU A 30 1.37 2.09 -1.95
CA LEU A 30 0.99 1.21 -0.85
C LEU A 30 0.47 2.02 0.34
N TYR A 31 1.17 3.08 0.72
CA TYR A 31 0.74 3.96 1.80
C TYR A 31 -0.61 4.61 1.50
N ALA A 32 -0.84 5.06 0.26
CA ALA A 32 -2.14 5.59 -0.16
C ALA A 32 -3.28 4.56 -0.03
N GLN A 33 -3.03 3.28 -0.30
CA GLN A 33 -4.01 2.21 -0.08
C GLN A 33 -4.32 2.04 1.40
N CYS A 34 -3.30 2.07 2.27
CA CYS A 34 -3.48 1.99 3.72
C CYS A 34 -4.35 3.15 4.24
N VAL A 35 -4.10 4.38 3.75
CA VAL A 35 -4.93 5.56 4.04
C VAL A 35 -6.39 5.33 3.64
N GLU A 36 -6.63 4.79 2.43
CA GLU A 36 -7.99 4.52 1.96
C GLU A 36 -8.70 3.46 2.81
N GLU A 37 -7.99 2.41 3.21
CA GLU A 37 -8.55 1.31 3.99
C GLU A 37 -8.90 1.74 5.41
N VAL A 38 -8.00 2.45 6.10
CA VAL A 38 -8.30 3.02 7.44
C VAL A 38 -9.52 3.93 7.36
N LYS A 39 -9.60 4.80 6.34
CA LYS A 39 -10.76 5.67 6.15
C LYS A 39 -12.03 4.87 5.87
N ARG A 40 -11.94 3.80 5.10
CA ARG A 40 -13.06 2.92 4.79
C ARG A 40 -13.63 2.29 6.07
N GLU A 41 -12.77 1.74 6.91
CA GLU A 41 -13.17 1.10 8.17
C GLU A 41 -13.75 2.10 9.16
N LEU A 42 -13.13 3.27 9.33
CA LEU A 42 -13.71 4.34 10.16
C LEU A 42 -15.11 4.75 9.68
N ALA A 43 -15.33 4.83 8.35
CA ALA A 43 -16.65 5.13 7.80
C ALA A 43 -17.66 4.00 8.02
N ASN A 44 -17.21 2.75 8.00
CA ASN A 44 -18.03 1.56 8.28
C ASN A 44 -18.49 1.56 9.73
N ASP A 45 -17.55 1.73 10.67
CA ASP A 45 -17.81 1.75 12.12
C ASP A 45 -18.77 2.86 12.52
N ALA A 46 -18.58 4.06 11.96
CA ALA A 46 -19.48 5.18 12.19
C ALA A 46 -20.83 5.05 11.46
N GLY A 47 -21.09 3.95 10.74
CA GLY A 47 -22.36 3.66 10.06
C GLY A 47 -22.66 4.61 8.89
N ARG A 48 -21.62 5.17 8.26
CA ARG A 48 -21.73 6.33 7.37
C ARG A 48 -22.22 5.99 5.98
N PHE A 49 -22.13 4.72 5.62
CA PHE A 49 -22.80 4.17 4.45
C PHE A 49 -24.30 4.53 4.41
N ARG A 50 -24.96 4.75 5.57
CA ARG A 50 -26.39 5.11 5.66
C ARG A 50 -26.72 6.46 5.00
N ILE A 51 -25.80 7.41 5.06
CA ILE A 51 -25.96 8.77 4.50
C ILE A 51 -25.20 8.97 3.19
N CYS A 52 -24.38 8.00 2.78
CA CYS A 52 -23.63 8.06 1.53
C CYS A 52 -24.58 8.17 0.33
N PRO A 53 -24.32 9.04 -0.67
CA PRO A 53 -25.15 9.16 -1.87
C PRO A 53 -25.11 7.90 -2.74
N TYR A 54 -24.07 7.09 -2.62
CA TYR A 54 -23.91 5.87 -3.39
C TYR A 54 -24.83 4.74 -2.90
N LYS A 55 -25.72 4.25 -3.78
CA LYS A 55 -26.71 3.22 -3.46
C LYS A 55 -26.07 1.88 -3.05
N ALA A 56 -24.93 1.54 -3.65
CA ALA A 56 -24.22 0.30 -3.32
C ALA A 56 -23.82 0.27 -1.84
N CYS A 57 -23.21 1.35 -1.33
CA CYS A 57 -22.80 1.43 0.08
C CYS A 57 -23.99 1.27 1.04
N ARG A 58 -25.11 1.93 0.74
CA ARG A 58 -26.35 1.79 1.54
C ARG A 58 -26.86 0.34 1.57
N ARG A 59 -26.82 -0.36 0.42
CA ARG A 59 -27.29 -1.75 0.31
C ARG A 59 -26.36 -2.74 0.97
N SER A 60 -25.05 -2.61 0.77
CA SER A 60 -24.02 -3.49 1.35
C SER A 60 -23.81 -3.25 2.84
N ARG A 61 -24.37 -2.17 3.40
CA ARG A 61 -24.16 -1.75 4.80
C ARG A 61 -22.68 -1.57 5.16
N ARG A 62 -21.88 -1.18 4.16
CA ARG A 62 -20.44 -0.88 4.26
C ARG A 62 -20.03 -0.04 3.06
N CYS A 63 -18.93 0.68 3.16
CA CYS A 63 -18.35 1.41 2.05
C CYS A 63 -17.90 0.43 0.96
N ALA A 64 -18.43 0.62 -0.25
CA ALA A 64 -18.21 -0.24 -1.41
C ALA A 64 -17.67 0.54 -2.63
N GLY A 65 -17.47 1.85 -2.50
CA GLY A 65 -17.03 2.72 -3.59
C GLY A 65 -15.58 3.18 -3.38
N PRO A 66 -14.81 3.40 -4.44
CA PRO A 66 -13.40 3.82 -4.35
C PRO A 66 -13.24 5.27 -3.86
N GLN A 67 -14.24 6.13 -4.09
CA GLN A 67 -14.10 7.58 -3.87
C GLN A 67 -14.32 8.05 -2.43
N LEU A 68 -14.63 7.14 -1.50
CA LEU A 68 -14.90 7.46 -0.08
C LEU A 68 -15.81 8.69 0.14
N LEU A 69 -16.81 8.92 -0.71
CA LEU A 69 -17.62 10.16 -0.69
C LEU A 69 -18.33 10.42 0.65
N CYS A 70 -18.60 9.36 1.42
CA CYS A 70 -19.11 9.50 2.78
C CYS A 70 -18.18 10.30 3.70
N HIS A 71 -16.86 10.31 3.43
CA HIS A 71 -15.88 11.12 4.15
C HIS A 71 -15.94 12.60 3.81
N ALA A 72 -16.07 12.95 2.52
CA ALA A 72 -16.19 14.35 2.10
C ALA A 72 -17.46 15.04 2.64
N LEU A 73 -18.48 14.26 2.98
CA LEU A 73 -19.72 14.75 3.59
C LEU A 73 -19.61 14.96 5.11
N TYR A 74 -18.44 14.74 5.71
CA TYR A 74 -18.20 15.02 7.13
C TYR A 74 -18.00 16.51 7.39
N ARG A 75 -18.53 16.93 8.54
CA ARG A 75 -18.16 18.20 9.20
C ARG A 75 -17.26 18.00 10.42
N ARG A 76 -17.10 16.75 10.89
CA ARG A 76 -16.31 16.40 12.07
C ARG A 76 -15.48 15.15 11.81
N PRO A 77 -14.18 15.16 12.14
CA PRO A 77 -13.33 13.99 12.00
C PRO A 77 -13.76 12.90 12.99
N LEU A 78 -13.56 11.63 12.62
CA LEU A 78 -13.94 10.47 13.42
C LEU A 78 -12.91 10.16 14.53
N MET A 79 -11.69 10.68 14.38
CA MET A 79 -10.60 10.62 15.34
C MET A 79 -9.70 11.85 15.22
N SER A 80 -8.73 12.00 16.13
CA SER A 80 -7.73 13.04 15.99
C SER A 80 -6.78 12.71 14.84
N PHE A 81 -6.22 13.74 14.20
CA PHE A 81 -5.24 13.57 13.13
C PHE A 81 -4.04 12.72 13.58
N ALA A 82 -3.54 12.95 14.80
CA ALA A 82 -2.42 12.19 15.32
C ALA A 82 -2.74 10.69 15.48
N LEU A 83 -3.95 10.35 15.92
CA LEU A 83 -4.35 8.95 16.06
C LEU A 83 -4.60 8.31 14.69
N GLU A 84 -5.19 9.04 13.74
CA GLU A 84 -5.36 8.58 12.36
C GLU A 84 -4.01 8.23 11.72
N GLN A 85 -3.02 9.11 11.92
CA GLN A 85 -1.66 8.91 11.41
C GLN A 85 -1.01 7.65 12.01
N ILE A 86 -1.10 7.45 13.33
CA ILE A 86 -0.56 6.25 13.99
C ILE A 86 -1.19 4.98 13.43
N VAL A 87 -2.51 4.94 13.27
CA VAL A 87 -3.22 3.76 12.75
C VAL A 87 -2.83 3.46 11.29
N ILE A 88 -2.63 4.50 10.47
CA ILE A 88 -2.17 4.33 9.09
C ILE A 88 -0.74 3.80 9.06
N ASP A 89 0.15 4.35 9.88
CA ASP A 89 1.55 3.92 9.95
C ASP A 89 1.66 2.48 10.45
N ASP A 90 0.89 2.11 11.48
CA ASP A 90 0.84 0.74 12.01
C ASP A 90 0.37 -0.25 10.93
N LEU A 91 -0.72 0.07 10.21
CA LEU A 91 -1.20 -0.77 9.11
C LEU A 91 -0.18 -0.89 7.98
N TYR A 92 0.49 0.22 7.64
CA TYR A 92 1.51 0.23 6.59
C TYR A 92 2.67 -0.72 6.92
N TRP A 93 3.17 -0.67 8.16
CA TRP A 93 4.24 -1.57 8.60
C TRP A 93 3.78 -3.02 8.70
N GLU A 94 2.56 -3.28 9.16
CA GLU A 94 1.99 -4.63 9.19
C GLU A 94 1.93 -5.25 7.78
N VAL A 95 1.53 -4.46 6.76
CA VAL A 95 1.51 -4.94 5.37
C VAL A 95 2.91 -5.25 4.85
N ILE A 96 3.90 -4.40 5.16
CA ILE A 96 5.30 -4.66 4.78
C ILE A 96 5.82 -5.95 5.42
N GLU A 97 5.55 -6.15 6.71
CA GLU A 97 5.97 -7.38 7.42
C GLU A 97 5.37 -8.63 6.75
N GLN A 98 4.08 -8.58 6.40
CA GLN A 98 3.41 -9.68 5.69
C GLN A 98 4.00 -9.96 4.30
N GLU A 99 4.36 -8.90 3.55
CA GLU A 99 5.01 -9.07 2.24
C GLU A 99 6.39 -9.72 2.36
N LEU A 100 7.20 -9.28 3.34
CA LEU A 100 8.53 -9.86 3.59
C LEU A 100 8.45 -11.32 4.06
N GLU A 101 7.48 -11.65 4.91
CA GLU A 101 7.24 -13.03 5.33
C GLU A 101 6.85 -13.91 4.14
N ALA A 102 5.93 -13.44 3.29
CA ALA A 102 5.51 -14.17 2.10
C ALA A 102 6.65 -14.38 1.09
N GLU A 103 7.55 -13.40 0.92
CA GLU A 103 8.75 -13.54 0.10
C GLU A 103 9.70 -14.61 0.68
N ALA A 104 9.94 -14.57 1.99
CA ALA A 104 10.81 -15.55 2.66
C ALA A 104 10.25 -16.98 2.57
N GLU A 105 8.93 -17.15 2.70
CA GLU A 105 8.25 -18.42 2.50
C GLU A 105 8.40 -18.94 1.07
N ALA A 106 8.19 -18.08 0.07
CA ALA A 106 8.34 -18.45 -1.35
C ALA A 106 9.79 -18.83 -1.69
N GLU A 107 10.78 -18.13 -1.13
CA GLU A 107 12.19 -18.49 -1.28
C GLU A 107 12.53 -19.85 -0.64
N ALA A 108 11.98 -20.13 0.54
CA ALA A 108 12.17 -21.41 1.23
C ALA A 108 11.54 -22.57 0.44
N GLU A 109 10.35 -22.38 -0.13
CA GLU A 109 9.68 -23.35 -1.00
C GLU A 109 10.51 -23.62 -2.26
N ALA A 110 10.98 -22.57 -2.95
CA ALA A 110 11.83 -22.73 -4.14
C ALA A 110 13.17 -23.43 -3.83
N ALA A 111 13.74 -23.17 -2.65
CA ALA A 111 14.94 -23.87 -2.18
C ALA A 111 14.68 -25.35 -1.89
N ALA A 112 13.51 -25.70 -1.34
CA ALA A 112 13.12 -27.08 -1.10
C ALA A 112 12.93 -27.86 -2.40
N GLU A 113 12.25 -27.27 -3.40
CA GLU A 113 12.03 -27.88 -4.71
C GLU A 113 13.33 -28.08 -5.52
N SER A 114 14.31 -27.19 -5.36
CA SER A 114 15.61 -27.31 -6.02
C SER A 114 16.57 -28.32 -5.35
N GLY A 115 16.27 -28.73 -4.11
CA GLY A 115 17.06 -29.70 -3.32
C GLY A 115 16.71 -31.18 -3.55
N GLU A 116 15.54 -31.50 -4.10
CA GLU A 116 15.09 -32.90 -4.32
C GLU A 116 15.64 -33.56 -5.60
N GLY A 117 16.67 -32.97 -6.22
CA GLY A 117 17.30 -33.45 -7.46
C GLY A 117 18.77 -33.82 -7.34
N ALA A 118 19.17 -34.70 -6.41
CA ALA A 118 20.51 -35.29 -6.39
C ALA A 118 20.41 -36.83 -6.28
N PRO A 119 20.73 -37.60 -7.34
CA PRO A 119 20.82 -39.06 -7.31
C PRO A 119 22.06 -39.57 -6.57
#